data_AF-A0A2Z6P2I7-F1
#
_entry.id   AF-A0A2Z6P2I7-F1
#
_cell.length_a   1.000
_cell.length_b   1.000
_cell.length_c   1.000
_cell.angle_alpha   90.00
_cell.angle_beta   90.00
_cell.angle_gamma   90.00
#
_symmetry.space_group_name_H-M   'P 1'
#
loop_
_entity.id
_entity.type
_entity.pdbx_description
1 polymer ?
#
loop_
_entity_poly.entity_id
_entity_poly.type
_entity_poly.pdbx_seq_one_letter_code
_entity_poly.pdbx_strand_id
1 'polypeptide(L)'
;HHIEDAPKESHFEVKSEAIDLSLEPGSDDVIVKNLYISIDPYLINRMKSYSASHNAINFATPLIPGQAIDALVIGKVIASGNAKFEKDDVVIGLFTWAEYSVVKEQSIIKKLESSEFPLTYHLGVLGNYLLYLAPNYSNNGINEHEK
;
A
#
# COMPACT_ATOMS: atom_id res chain seq x y z
N HIS A 1 19.12 -4.85 4.20
CA HIS A 1 19.29 -5.03 5.66
C HIS A 1 18.50 -3.93 6.35
N HIS A 2 18.07 -4.15 7.60
CA HIS A 2 17.42 -3.09 8.38
C HIS A 2 18.44 -2.01 8.77
N ILE A 3 17.98 -0.77 8.94
CA ILE A 3 18.82 0.37 9.30
C ILE A 3 18.32 1.00 10.59
N GLU A 4 19.21 1.46 11.46
CA GLU A 4 18.83 2.15 12.71
C GLU A 4 19.02 3.68 12.62
N ASP A 5 19.88 4.11 11.69
CA ASP A 5 20.16 5.51 11.38
C ASP A 5 19.25 6.07 10.28
N ALA A 6 19.47 7.32 9.89
CA ALA A 6 18.75 7.95 8.80
C ALA A 6 18.94 7.17 7.47
N PRO A 7 17.86 7.02 6.67
CA PRO A 7 17.95 6.37 5.36
C PRO A 7 18.87 7.16 4.41
N LYS A 8 19.57 6.42 3.56
CA LYS A 8 20.44 6.93 2.49
C LYS A 8 19.95 6.33 1.18
N GLU A 9 20.24 6.98 0.07
CA GLU A 9 19.87 6.50 -1.27
C GLU A 9 20.36 5.06 -1.52
N SER A 10 21.54 4.71 -1.02
CA SER A 10 22.11 3.35 -1.13
C SER A 10 21.31 2.25 -0.40
N HIS A 11 20.31 2.61 0.41
CA HIS A 11 19.40 1.64 1.03
C HIS A 11 18.20 1.30 0.14
N PHE A 12 18.06 1.97 -0.99
CA PHE A 12 17.00 1.77 -1.97
C PHE A 12 17.59 1.30 -3.30
N GLU A 13 16.77 0.59 -4.05
CA GLU A 13 17.09 0.14 -5.40
C GLU A 13 15.87 0.41 -6.27
N VAL A 14 16.10 1.01 -7.45
CA VAL A 14 15.07 1.16 -8.48
C VAL A 14 15.15 -0.06 -9.38
N LYS A 15 14.03 -0.79 -9.50
CA LYS A 15 13.91 -1.93 -10.40
C LYS A 15 12.90 -1.63 -11.50
N SER A 16 13.15 -2.22 -12.68
CA SER A 16 12.23 -2.19 -13.81
C SER A 16 11.82 -3.59 -14.15
N GLU A 17 10.52 -3.85 -14.10
CA GLU A 17 9.92 -5.15 -14.38
C GLU A 17 8.72 -4.95 -15.32
N ALA A 18 8.52 -5.88 -16.24
CA ALA A 18 7.32 -5.87 -17.07
C ALA A 18 6.12 -6.29 -16.22
N ILE A 19 5.02 -5.56 -16.33
CA ILE A 19 3.75 -5.89 -15.70
C ILE A 19 2.71 -6.25 -16.76
N ASP A 20 2.01 -7.35 -16.56
CA ASP A 20 0.83 -7.68 -17.35
C ASP A 20 -0.35 -6.82 -16.88
N LEU A 21 -0.98 -6.10 -17.81
CA LEU A 21 -2.15 -5.26 -17.53
C LEU A 21 -3.47 -6.02 -17.77
N SER A 22 -3.39 -7.30 -18.11
CA SER A 22 -4.53 -8.21 -18.15
C SER A 22 -4.75 -8.86 -16.78
N LEU A 23 -5.99 -9.28 -16.54
CA LEU A 23 -6.40 -9.95 -15.31
C LEU A 23 -6.70 -11.40 -15.61
N GLU A 24 -6.27 -12.28 -14.70
CA GLU A 24 -6.64 -13.68 -14.75
C GLU A 24 -8.19 -13.83 -14.70
N PRO A 25 -8.79 -14.65 -15.57
CA PRO A 25 -10.23 -14.85 -15.55
C PRO A 25 -10.74 -15.32 -14.18
N GLY A 26 -11.71 -14.60 -13.63
CA GLY A 26 -12.29 -14.89 -12.31
C GLY A 26 -11.49 -14.36 -11.11
N SER A 27 -10.41 -13.62 -11.33
CA SER A 27 -9.71 -12.90 -10.27
C SER A 27 -10.50 -11.66 -9.82
N ASP A 28 -10.46 -11.36 -8.52
CA ASP A 28 -10.96 -10.12 -7.92
C ASP A 28 -9.87 -9.03 -7.80
N ASP A 29 -8.75 -9.19 -8.50
CA ASP A 29 -7.67 -8.23 -8.51
C ASP A 29 -8.04 -6.93 -9.23
N VAL A 30 -7.43 -5.83 -8.77
CA VAL A 30 -7.54 -4.51 -9.39
C VAL A 30 -6.14 -4.03 -9.78
N ILE A 31 -5.95 -3.67 -11.05
CA ILE A 31 -4.71 -3.06 -11.51
C ILE A 31 -4.87 -1.55 -11.46
N VAL A 32 -3.97 -0.90 -10.73
CA VAL A 32 -3.98 0.54 -10.50
C VAL A 32 -2.71 1.16 -11.08
N LYS A 33 -2.86 2.26 -11.82
CA LYS A 33 -1.75 3.15 -12.18
C LYS A 33 -1.59 4.18 -11.08
N ASN A 34 -0.42 4.21 -10.44
CA ASN A 34 -0.16 5.11 -9.33
C ASN A 34 0.04 6.54 -9.84
N LEU A 35 -0.56 7.50 -9.14
CA LEU A 35 -0.49 8.94 -9.47
C LEU A 35 0.31 9.70 -8.43
N TYR A 36 0.07 9.43 -7.15
CA TYR A 36 0.72 10.09 -6.03
C TYR A 36 1.00 9.08 -4.91
N ILE A 37 2.18 9.18 -4.31
CA ILE A 37 2.62 8.32 -3.22
C ILE A 37 2.88 9.19 -1.99
N SER A 38 2.37 8.79 -0.83
CA SER A 38 2.66 9.46 0.44
C SER A 38 4.03 9.05 0.98
N ILE A 39 4.81 10.03 1.43
CA ILE A 39 6.11 9.84 2.08
C ILE A 39 5.99 10.29 3.54
N ASP A 40 5.44 9.42 4.38
CA ASP A 40 5.16 9.74 5.78
C ASP A 40 6.27 9.30 6.74
N PRO A 41 6.45 9.97 7.89
CA PRO A 41 7.51 9.66 8.85
C PRO A 41 7.52 8.20 9.34
N TYR A 42 6.37 7.52 9.37
CA TYR A 42 6.28 6.13 9.81
C TYR A 42 7.07 5.17 8.91
N LEU A 43 7.30 5.50 7.64
CA LEU A 43 8.06 4.67 6.71
C LEU A 43 9.50 4.44 7.19
N ILE A 44 10.11 5.44 7.84
CA ILE A 44 11.45 5.31 8.42
C ILE A 44 11.46 4.24 9.51
N ASN A 45 10.43 4.22 10.36
CA ASN A 45 10.34 3.21 11.43
C ASN A 45 10.28 1.80 10.85
N ARG A 46 9.58 1.61 9.72
CA ARG A 46 9.47 0.31 9.06
C ARG A 46 10.79 -0.18 8.46
N MET A 47 11.77 0.70 8.25
CA MET A 47 13.11 0.28 7.81
C MET A 47 13.97 -0.25 8.97
N LYS A 48 13.57 -0.02 10.23
CA LYS A 48 14.29 -0.48 11.42
C LYS A 48 14.04 -1.96 11.70
N SER A 49 14.95 -2.58 12.44
CA SER A 49 14.76 -3.94 12.92
C SER A 49 13.63 -4.00 13.96
N TYR A 50 13.46 -2.92 14.73
CA TYR A 50 12.40 -2.77 15.72
C TYR A 50 11.95 -1.31 15.84
N SER A 51 10.64 -1.11 15.99
CA SER A 51 9.99 0.14 16.37
C SER A 51 8.71 -0.19 17.13
N ALA A 52 8.34 0.63 18.12
CA ALA A 52 7.07 0.47 18.82
C ALA A 52 5.85 0.52 17.88
N SER A 53 5.96 1.23 16.74
CA SER A 53 4.90 1.30 15.73
C SER A 53 4.59 -0.06 15.08
N HIS A 54 5.56 -0.98 15.03
CA HIS A 54 5.39 -2.29 14.40
C HIS A 54 4.30 -3.13 15.06
N ASN A 55 4.09 -2.95 16.37
CA ASN A 55 3.08 -3.67 17.14
C ASN A 55 1.82 -2.84 17.43
N ALA A 56 1.87 -1.53 17.19
CA ALA A 56 0.77 -0.61 17.50
C ALA A 56 -0.10 -0.27 16.28
N ILE A 57 0.44 -0.42 15.06
CA ILE A 57 -0.20 0.02 13.82
C ILE A 57 -0.08 -1.10 12.79
N ASN A 58 -1.20 -1.69 12.39
CA ASN A 58 -1.24 -2.90 11.54
C ASN A 58 -0.53 -2.75 10.18
N PHE A 59 -0.54 -1.54 9.60
CA PHE A 59 0.11 -1.26 8.31
C PHE A 59 1.54 -0.70 8.46
N ALA A 60 2.05 -0.59 9.68
CA ALA A 60 3.41 -0.14 9.96
C ALA A 60 4.35 -1.31 10.23
N THR A 61 4.09 -2.49 9.68
CA THR A 61 4.97 -3.66 9.81
C THR A 61 6.35 -3.38 9.20
N PRO A 62 7.42 -4.05 9.69
CA PRO A 62 8.76 -3.89 9.13
C PRO A 62 8.77 -4.20 7.63
N LEU A 63 9.48 -3.37 6.85
CA LEU A 63 9.75 -3.64 5.44
C LEU A 63 10.68 -4.84 5.32
N ILE A 64 10.42 -5.70 4.35
CA ILE A 64 11.25 -6.86 4.06
C ILE A 64 12.29 -6.45 3.01
N PRO A 65 13.60 -6.49 3.29
CA PRO A 65 14.63 -6.12 2.33
C PRO A 65 14.49 -6.90 1.02
N GLY A 66 14.55 -6.19 -0.10
CA GLY A 66 14.41 -6.77 -1.44
C GLY A 66 12.97 -6.86 -1.97
N GLN A 67 11.97 -6.63 -1.12
CA GLN A 67 10.57 -6.45 -1.56
C GLN A 67 10.26 -4.98 -1.85
N ALA A 68 9.23 -4.75 -2.66
CA ALA A 68 8.72 -3.41 -2.93
C ALA A 68 8.19 -2.77 -1.64
N ILE A 69 8.45 -1.47 -1.49
CA ILE A 69 7.92 -0.68 -0.38
C ILE A 69 6.45 -0.39 -0.68
N ASP A 70 5.57 -0.55 0.29
CA ASP A 70 4.18 -0.11 0.21
C ASP A 70 3.93 1.15 1.05
N ALA A 71 3.00 1.99 0.62
CA ALA A 71 2.56 3.18 1.34
C ALA A 71 1.13 3.56 0.96
N LEU A 72 0.61 4.63 1.56
CA LEU A 72 -0.64 5.24 1.10
C LEU A 72 -0.42 5.88 -0.28
N VAL A 73 -1.23 5.47 -1.26
CA VAL A 73 -1.10 5.88 -2.66
C VAL A 73 -2.46 6.26 -3.21
N ILE A 74 -2.51 7.32 -4.02
CA ILE A 74 -3.63 7.64 -4.90
C ILE A 74 -3.28 7.14 -6.30
N GLY A 75 -4.20 6.40 -6.90
CA GLY A 75 -4.03 5.85 -8.24
C GLY A 75 -5.32 5.87 -9.04
N LYS A 76 -5.22 5.49 -10.31
CA LYS A 76 -6.35 5.32 -11.22
C LYS A 76 -6.46 3.86 -11.65
N VAL A 77 -7.65 3.28 -11.54
CA VAL A 77 -7.91 1.91 -11.97
C VAL A 77 -7.75 1.81 -13.49
N ILE A 78 -6.99 0.83 -13.95
CA ILE A 78 -6.78 0.56 -15.39
C ILE A 78 -7.43 -0.75 -15.84
N ALA A 79 -7.54 -1.73 -14.93
CA ALA A 79 -8.29 -2.97 -15.10
C ALA A 79 -8.83 -3.43 -13.75
N SER A 80 -10.00 -4.05 -13.71
CA SER A 80 -10.60 -4.57 -12.48
C SER A 80 -11.39 -5.83 -12.76
N GLY A 81 -11.16 -6.88 -11.98
CA GLY A 81 -12.02 -8.05 -11.89
C GLY A 81 -13.05 -7.91 -10.77
N ASN A 82 -12.83 -6.95 -9.86
CA ASN A 82 -13.70 -6.67 -8.75
C ASN A 82 -14.84 -5.72 -9.14
N ALA A 83 -16.09 -6.16 -8.96
CA ALA A 83 -17.29 -5.38 -9.32
C ALA A 83 -17.45 -4.04 -8.56
N LYS A 84 -16.66 -3.79 -7.50
CA LYS A 84 -16.68 -2.51 -6.76
C LYS A 84 -15.88 -1.39 -7.43
N PHE A 85 -15.00 -1.76 -8.38
CA PHE A 85 -14.07 -0.84 -9.03
C PHE A 85 -14.19 -0.97 -10.55
N GLU A 86 -14.28 0.16 -11.21
CA GLU A 86 -14.39 0.29 -12.65
C GLU A 86 -13.15 1.01 -13.21
N LYS A 87 -12.88 0.80 -14.49
CA LYS A 87 -11.81 1.51 -15.19
C LYS A 87 -11.99 3.03 -15.04
N ASP A 88 -10.88 3.72 -14.85
CA ASP A 88 -10.78 5.17 -14.65
C ASP A 88 -11.28 5.68 -13.28
N ASP A 89 -11.76 4.81 -12.38
CA ASP A 89 -11.97 5.17 -10.98
C ASP A 89 -10.68 5.69 -10.35
N VAL A 90 -10.78 6.79 -9.59
CA VAL A 90 -9.70 7.26 -8.73
C VAL A 90 -9.82 6.57 -7.38
N VAL A 91 -8.75 5.94 -6.94
CA VAL A 91 -8.71 5.15 -5.71
C VAL A 91 -7.57 5.58 -4.82
N ILE A 92 -7.73 5.34 -3.53
CA ILE A 92 -6.70 5.48 -2.51
C ILE A 92 -6.58 4.17 -1.72
N GLY A 93 -5.36 3.77 -1.41
CA GLY A 93 -5.10 2.52 -0.71
C GLY A 93 -3.65 2.33 -0.32
N LEU A 94 -3.33 1.17 0.25
CA LEU A 94 -1.96 0.74 0.49
C LEU A 94 -1.44 0.01 -0.74
N PHE A 95 -0.63 0.70 -1.55
CA PHE A 95 -0.08 0.17 -2.80
C PHE A 95 1.45 0.22 -2.80
N THR A 96 2.06 -0.51 -3.73
CA THR A 96 3.51 -0.54 -3.90
C THR A 96 4.06 0.77 -4.48
N TRP A 97 5.27 1.12 -4.10
CA TRP A 97 6.09 2.16 -4.71
C TRP A 97 6.55 1.69 -6.09
N ALA A 98 5.65 1.85 -7.04
CA ALA A 98 5.84 1.50 -8.44
C ALA A 98 4.94 2.39 -9.30
N GLU A 99 5.12 2.35 -10.62
CA GLU A 99 4.21 3.02 -11.56
C GLU A 99 2.83 2.35 -11.61
N TYR A 100 2.79 1.03 -11.37
CA TYR A 100 1.58 0.23 -11.34
C TYR A 100 1.58 -0.71 -10.13
N SER A 101 0.39 -0.98 -9.60
CA SER A 101 0.20 -1.91 -8.49
C SER A 101 -0.94 -2.87 -8.80
N VAL A 102 -0.71 -4.15 -8.52
CA VAL A 102 -1.77 -5.17 -8.49
C VAL A 102 -2.31 -5.24 -7.08
N VAL A 103 -3.56 -4.82 -6.91
CA VAL A 103 -4.25 -4.74 -5.63
C VAL A 103 -5.10 -6.00 -5.47
N LYS A 104 -4.73 -6.84 -4.51
CA LYS A 104 -5.42 -8.09 -4.17
C LYS A 104 -6.69 -7.80 -3.35
N GLU A 105 -7.64 -8.72 -3.35
CA GLU A 105 -8.95 -8.58 -2.68
C GLU A 105 -8.85 -8.12 -1.20
N GLN A 106 -7.85 -8.59 -0.46
CA GLN A 106 -7.66 -8.27 0.97
C GLN A 106 -6.93 -6.93 1.21
N SER A 107 -6.55 -6.22 0.15
CA SER A 107 -5.82 -4.95 0.27
C SER A 107 -6.76 -3.82 0.69
N ILE A 108 -6.21 -2.84 1.39
CA ILE A 108 -6.96 -1.62 1.73
C ILE A 108 -7.04 -0.76 0.47
N ILE A 109 -8.24 -0.65 -0.11
CA ILE A 109 -8.53 0.18 -1.28
C ILE A 109 -9.92 0.80 -1.14
N LYS A 110 -10.03 2.08 -1.51
CA LYS A 110 -11.29 2.83 -1.51
C LYS A 110 -11.38 3.75 -2.71
N LYS A 111 -12.56 3.84 -3.32
CA LYS A 111 -12.87 4.84 -4.34
C LYS A 111 -12.91 6.24 -3.73
N LEU A 112 -12.21 7.18 -4.35
CA LEU A 112 -12.31 8.60 -4.04
C LEU A 112 -13.42 9.21 -4.89
N GLU A 113 -14.38 9.82 -4.22
CA GLU A 113 -15.38 10.64 -4.89
C GLU A 113 -14.74 11.94 -5.39
N SER A 114 -15.28 12.48 -6.48
CA SER A 114 -14.87 13.79 -6.98
C SER A 114 -15.06 14.84 -5.88
N SER A 115 -14.04 15.68 -5.69
CA SER A 115 -14.10 16.78 -4.74
C SER A 115 -13.54 18.06 -5.37
N GLU A 116 -13.87 19.21 -4.79
CA GLU A 116 -13.32 20.50 -5.20
C GLU A 116 -11.86 20.69 -4.75
N PHE A 117 -11.35 19.80 -3.89
CA PHE A 117 -10.00 19.88 -3.35
C PHE A 117 -8.99 19.10 -4.20
N PRO A 118 -7.71 19.49 -4.20
CA PRO A 118 -6.66 18.71 -4.83
C PRO A 118 -6.61 17.28 -4.28
N LEU A 119 -6.48 16.28 -5.17
CA LEU A 119 -6.43 14.87 -4.77
C LEU A 119 -5.40 14.58 -3.67
N THR A 120 -4.24 15.23 -3.72
CA THR A 120 -3.15 15.05 -2.75
C THR A 120 -3.55 15.39 -1.31
N TYR A 121 -4.62 16.15 -1.08
CA TYR A 121 -5.11 16.43 0.27
C TYR A 121 -5.62 15.15 0.97
N HIS A 122 -6.04 14.15 0.20
CA HIS A 122 -6.39 12.81 0.70
C HIS A 122 -5.18 11.98 1.14
N LEU A 123 -3.94 12.38 0.82
CA LEU A 123 -2.74 11.75 1.38
C LEU A 123 -2.32 12.38 2.72
N GLY A 124 -2.83 13.57 3.06
CA GLY A 124 -2.50 14.28 4.28
C GLY A 124 -3.71 14.53 5.16
N VAL A 125 -4.14 15.79 5.21
CA VAL A 125 -5.17 16.29 6.15
C VAL A 125 -6.49 15.50 6.08
N LEU A 126 -6.87 15.01 4.89
CA LEU A 126 -8.11 14.25 4.70
C LEU A 126 -7.92 12.72 4.71
N GLY A 127 -6.67 12.24 4.73
CA GLY A 127 -6.33 10.83 4.55
C GLY A 127 -6.50 9.94 5.77
N ASN A 128 -6.42 10.52 6.98
CA ASN A 128 -6.43 9.77 8.23
C ASN A 128 -7.66 8.84 8.37
N TYR A 129 -8.82 9.20 7.83
CA TYR A 129 -10.04 8.38 7.94
C TYR A 129 -9.95 7.02 7.24
N LEU A 130 -9.05 6.84 6.27
CA LEU A 130 -8.99 5.61 5.47
C LEU A 130 -8.34 4.44 6.22
N LEU A 131 -7.31 4.72 7.03
CA LEU A 131 -6.52 3.71 7.73
C LEU A 131 -7.22 3.16 8.98
N TYR A 132 -8.15 3.92 9.58
CA TYR A 132 -8.93 3.48 10.74
C TYR A 132 -10.16 2.63 10.40
N LEU A 133 -10.57 2.59 9.12
CA LEU A 133 -11.75 1.86 8.66
C LEU A 133 -11.42 0.51 8.01
N ALA A 134 -10.14 0.18 7.87
CA ALA A 134 -9.74 -1.15 7.43
C ALA A 134 -10.01 -2.16 8.57
N PRO A 135 -10.91 -3.13 8.39
CA PRO A 135 -11.15 -4.14 9.40
C PRO A 135 -9.87 -4.91 9.64
N ASN A 136 -9.60 -5.21 10.92
CA ASN A 136 -8.43 -5.91 11.44
C ASN A 136 -7.73 -6.80 10.40
N TYR A 137 -6.55 -6.36 9.95
CA TYR A 137 -5.58 -7.24 9.30
C TYR A 137 -5.19 -8.30 10.34
N SER A 138 -5.90 -9.43 10.32
CA SER A 138 -5.69 -10.53 11.26
C SER A 138 -4.33 -11.14 11.01
N ASN A 139 -3.49 -11.18 12.04
CA ASN A 139 -2.31 -12.05 12.13
C ASN A 139 -2.76 -13.51 12.07
N ASN A 140 -2.92 -14.08 10.87
CA ASN A 140 -2.98 -15.53 10.71
C ASN A 140 -1.57 -16.03 10.39
N GLY A 141 -0.85 -16.46 11.43
CA GLY A 141 0.47 -17.06 11.24
C GLY A 141 1.23 -17.52 12.50
N ILE A 142 0.68 -17.38 13.71
CA ILE A 142 1.26 -18.03 14.89
C ILE A 142 0.42 -19.27 15.17
N ASN A 143 0.80 -20.39 14.56
CA ASN A 143 0.42 -21.69 15.09
C ASN A 143 1.08 -21.81 16.46
N GLU A 144 0.29 -21.69 17.51
CA GLU A 144 0.61 -22.25 18.82
C GLU A 144 0.77 -23.76 18.64
N HIS A 145 2.01 -24.20 18.45
CA HIS A 145 2.37 -25.57 18.79
C HIS A 145 2.69 -25.62 20.28
N GLU A 146 1.72 -26.21 20.98
CA GLU A 146 1.70 -26.82 22.30
C GLU A 146 3.04 -27.09 23.00
N LYS A 147 3.02 -26.83 24.31
CA LYS A 147 3.73 -27.65 25.30
C LYS A 147 3.05 -29.00 25.46
#